data_AF-A0A6B1INJ4-F1
#
_entry.id   AF-A0A6B1INJ4-F1
#
_cell.length_a   1.000
_cell.length_b   1.000
_cell.length_c   1.000
_cell.angle_alpha   90.00
_cell.angle_beta   90.00
_cell.angle_gamma   90.00
#
_symmetry.space_group_name_H-M   'P 1'
#
loop_
_entity.id
_entity.type
_entity.pdbx_description
1 polymer ?
#
loop_
_entity_poly.entity_id
_entity_poly.type
_entity_poly.pdbx_seq_one_letter_code
_entity_poly.pdbx_strand_id
1 'polypeptide(L)'
;MNATEQRAPELQWPEGYPRTDSSERDSYPGDISLTRKESFQSIVDELERWGATDVRISTASTHYKDRPNIPHQHDKPDDVGVVARFRREDRPADEGYAIACDRWATQRENARAIALYARRKRLAERCGVTTADSEFETARLPPGDESGPDVIAVEPEPDREPHEVLGVAPDAPEPTVTGAFRELVKEAHGDQGGNDEYDVAELKRARDALLDG
;
A
#
# COMPACT_ATOMS: atom_id res chain seq x y z
N MET A 1 -20.13 30.84 34.12
CA MET A 1 -19.20 29.72 34.36
C MET A 1 -18.65 29.32 33.01
N ASN A 2 -17.50 29.88 32.61
CA ASN A 2 -16.90 29.59 31.31
C ASN A 2 -16.04 28.35 31.47
N ALA A 3 -16.54 27.22 30.97
CA ALA A 3 -15.72 26.06 30.72
C ALA A 3 -14.65 26.49 29.72
N THR A 4 -13.39 26.51 30.13
CA THR A 4 -12.27 26.60 29.20
C THR A 4 -12.34 25.35 28.32
N GLU A 5 -12.94 25.46 27.14
CA GLU A 5 -12.72 24.51 26.05
C GLU A 5 -11.22 24.53 25.74
N GLN A 6 -10.48 23.62 26.38
CA GLN A 6 -9.13 23.30 25.95
C GLN A 6 -9.27 22.66 24.57
N ARG A 7 -9.09 23.48 23.52
CA ARG A 7 -9.02 23.03 22.14
C ARG A 7 -8.01 21.89 22.08
N ALA A 8 -8.45 20.72 21.63
CA ALA A 8 -7.58 19.57 21.46
C ALA A 8 -6.36 19.97 20.61
N PRO A 9 -5.15 19.51 20.94
CA PRO A 9 -3.96 19.85 20.17
C PRO A 9 -4.16 19.47 18.69
N GLU A 10 -3.83 20.38 17.79
CA GLU A 10 -3.96 20.14 16.36
C GLU A 10 -2.87 19.17 15.88
N LEU A 11 -3.27 18.10 15.18
CA LEU A 11 -2.33 17.13 14.64
C LEU A 11 -1.57 17.72 13.46
N GLN A 12 -0.25 17.85 13.59
CA GLN A 12 0.62 18.21 12.48
C GLN A 12 0.88 16.99 11.58
N TRP A 13 0.08 16.86 10.52
CA TRP A 13 0.27 15.84 9.49
C TRP A 13 1.50 16.13 8.60
N PRO A 14 2.27 15.12 8.15
CA PRO A 14 3.39 15.34 7.25
C PRO A 14 2.95 15.86 5.88
N GLU A 15 3.76 16.75 5.29
CA GLU A 15 3.52 17.27 3.94
C GLU A 15 3.63 16.15 2.89
N GLY A 16 2.74 16.19 1.88
CA GLY A 16 2.70 15.19 0.80
C GLY A 16 2.06 13.85 1.18
N TYR A 17 1.64 13.65 2.43
CA TYR A 17 0.94 12.43 2.85
C TYR A 17 -0.56 12.61 2.63
N PRO A 18 -1.23 11.73 1.84
CA PRO A 18 -2.68 11.77 1.72
C PRO A 18 -3.34 11.50 3.08
N ARG A 19 -4.50 12.09 3.30
CA ARG A 19 -5.35 11.82 4.47
C ARG A 19 -6.41 10.80 4.09
N THR A 20 -6.77 9.95 5.04
CA THR A 20 -7.91 9.03 4.89
C THR A 20 -9.18 9.75 5.36
N ASP A 21 -10.21 9.78 4.50
CA ASP A 21 -11.52 10.32 4.88
C ASP A 21 -12.08 9.52 6.06
N SER A 22 -12.71 10.20 7.02
CA SER A 22 -13.28 9.56 8.19
C SER A 22 -14.31 8.45 7.87
N SER A 23 -15.00 8.56 6.74
CA SER A 23 -15.99 7.59 6.27
C SER A 23 -15.37 6.33 5.63
N GLU A 24 -14.10 6.39 5.25
CA GLU A 24 -13.34 5.28 4.66
C GLU A 24 -12.51 4.52 5.71
N ARG A 25 -12.62 4.89 6.99
CA ARG A 25 -11.84 4.26 8.07
C ARG A 25 -12.49 2.99 8.56
N ASP A 26 -11.71 1.92 8.60
CA ASP A 26 -12.13 0.61 9.07
C ASP A 26 -11.51 0.25 10.42
N SER A 27 -12.04 -0.77 11.09
CA SER A 27 -11.34 -1.42 12.21
C SER A 27 -10.11 -2.17 11.70
N TYR A 28 -9.06 -2.22 12.52
CA TYR A 28 -7.84 -2.93 12.14
C TYR A 28 -8.10 -4.45 12.07
N PRO A 29 -7.75 -5.14 10.96
CA PRO A 29 -8.10 -6.54 10.76
C PRO A 29 -7.22 -7.54 11.53
N GLY A 30 -6.08 -7.09 12.05
CA GLY A 30 -5.11 -7.94 12.76
C GLY A 30 -5.22 -7.88 14.28
N ASP A 31 -4.23 -8.48 14.95
CA ASP A 31 -4.19 -8.51 16.41
C ASP A 31 -3.99 -7.12 17.04
N ILE A 32 -5.00 -6.71 17.81
CA ILE A 32 -5.09 -5.46 18.60
C ILE A 32 -5.11 -5.73 20.11
N SER A 33 -4.57 -6.87 20.56
CA SER A 33 -4.47 -7.26 21.97
C SER A 33 -3.73 -6.23 22.84
N LEU A 34 -2.82 -5.46 22.24
CA LEU A 34 -2.09 -4.41 22.93
C LEU A 34 -3.04 -3.33 23.47
N THR A 35 -2.76 -2.88 24.69
CA THR A 35 -3.37 -1.67 25.24
C THR A 35 -2.96 -0.44 24.44
N ARG A 36 -3.65 0.68 24.66
CA ARG A 36 -3.27 1.97 24.04
C ARG A 36 -1.82 2.31 24.34
N LYS A 37 -1.42 2.27 25.62
CA LYS A 37 -0.05 2.56 26.03
C LYS A 37 0.96 1.66 25.32
N GLU A 38 0.72 0.35 25.29
CA GLU A 38 1.63 -0.62 24.64
C GLU A 38 1.71 -0.40 23.13
N SER A 39 0.61 -0.02 22.48
CA SER A 39 0.61 0.28 21.04
C SER A 39 1.52 1.46 20.71
N PHE A 40 1.44 2.55 21.48
CA PHE A 40 2.32 3.71 21.31
C PHE A 40 3.78 3.40 21.69
N GLN A 41 4.00 2.68 22.79
CA GLN A 41 5.36 2.26 23.18
C GLN A 41 6.00 1.38 22.10
N SER A 42 5.24 0.49 21.46
CA SER A 42 5.75 -0.40 20.42
C SER A 42 6.28 0.34 19.19
N ILE A 43 5.78 1.55 18.91
CA ILE A 43 6.34 2.41 17.85
C ILE A 43 7.76 2.82 18.21
N VAL A 44 7.94 3.35 19.42
CA VAL A 44 9.25 3.80 19.91
C VAL A 44 10.23 2.63 19.89
N ASP A 45 9.84 1.51 20.49
CA ASP A 45 10.69 0.32 20.60
C ASP A 45 11.13 -0.21 19.22
N GLU A 46 10.21 -0.30 18.25
CA GLU A 46 10.55 -0.82 16.91
C GLU A 46 11.35 0.18 16.08
N LEU A 47 11.10 1.49 16.21
CA LEU A 47 11.90 2.52 15.55
C LEU A 47 13.32 2.56 16.11
N GLU A 48 13.49 2.56 17.44
CA GLU A 48 14.82 2.54 18.07
C GLU A 48 15.60 1.27 17.68
N ARG A 49 14.95 0.10 17.70
CA ARG A 49 15.58 -1.15 17.21
C ARG A 49 15.97 -1.09 15.73
N TRP A 50 15.33 -0.23 14.96
CA TRP A 50 15.65 -0.01 13.55
C TRP A 50 16.78 1.00 13.38
N GLY A 51 17.28 1.64 14.45
CA GLY A 51 18.32 2.68 14.38
C GLY A 51 17.76 4.09 14.30
N ALA A 52 16.52 4.30 14.78
CA ALA A 52 15.94 5.62 14.90
C ALA A 52 16.41 6.32 16.19
N THR A 53 16.59 7.64 16.12
CA THR A 53 16.87 8.53 17.25
C THR A 53 15.87 9.68 17.27
N ASP A 54 15.77 10.38 18.42
CA ASP A 54 14.87 11.52 18.59
C ASP A 54 13.41 11.23 18.16
N VAL A 55 12.89 10.07 18.58
CA VAL A 55 11.53 9.63 18.23
C VAL A 55 10.50 10.51 18.94
N ARG A 56 9.60 11.12 18.15
CA ARG A 56 8.52 11.99 18.61
C ARG A 56 7.21 11.58 17.98
N ILE A 57 6.21 11.28 18.81
CA ILE A 57 4.87 10.91 18.36
C ILE A 57 3.91 12.08 18.54
N SER A 58 3.22 12.44 17.46
CA SER A 58 2.19 13.48 17.45
C SER A 58 0.81 12.86 17.21
N THR A 59 -0.18 13.35 17.95
CA THR A 59 -1.60 12.96 17.86
C THR A 59 -2.48 14.15 18.21
N ALA A 60 -3.77 14.12 17.89
CA ALA A 60 -4.73 15.10 18.40
C ALA A 60 -5.15 14.88 19.89
N SER A 61 -4.47 13.98 20.61
CA SER A 61 -4.63 13.78 22.06
C SER A 61 -3.56 14.55 22.84
N THR A 62 -3.83 14.85 24.11
CA THR A 62 -2.82 15.38 25.03
C THR A 62 -1.91 14.25 25.52
N HIS A 63 -0.61 14.52 25.64
CA HIS A 63 0.40 13.54 26.08
C HIS A 63 0.82 13.77 27.54
N TYR A 64 1.27 12.69 28.19
CA TYR A 64 1.83 12.78 29.53
C TYR A 64 3.14 13.59 29.52
N LYS A 65 3.33 14.48 30.50
CA LYS A 65 4.55 15.32 30.59
C LYS A 65 5.84 14.51 30.74
N ASP A 66 5.79 13.41 31.48
CA ASP A 66 6.92 12.50 31.72
C ASP A 66 7.07 11.44 30.61
N ARG A 67 6.07 11.28 29.74
CA ARG A 67 6.05 10.33 28.63
C ARG A 67 5.45 10.98 27.39
N PRO A 68 6.22 11.87 26.71
CA PRO A 68 5.72 12.72 25.64
C PRO A 68 5.32 11.96 24.36
N ASN A 69 5.57 10.65 24.30
CA ASN A 69 5.18 9.77 23.19
C ASN A 69 3.93 8.93 23.51
N ILE A 70 3.36 9.09 24.71
CA ILE A 70 2.17 8.35 25.16
C ILE A 70 1.01 9.33 25.35
N PRO A 71 -0.07 9.24 24.54
CA PRO A 71 -1.26 10.05 24.76
C PRO A 71 -2.03 9.57 25.99
N HIS A 72 -2.78 10.47 26.62
CA HIS A 72 -3.62 10.16 27.77
C HIS A 72 -4.62 9.03 27.47
N GLN A 73 -4.78 8.12 28.43
CA GLN A 73 -5.55 6.89 28.23
C GLN A 73 -7.02 7.14 27.87
N HIS A 74 -7.62 8.20 28.40
CA HIS A 74 -9.04 8.51 28.25
C HIS A 74 -9.35 9.54 27.17
N ASP A 75 -8.35 10.11 26.49
CA ASP A 75 -8.56 11.10 25.43
C ASP A 75 -9.19 10.44 24.20
N LYS A 76 -10.26 11.05 23.68
CA LYS A 76 -11.00 10.59 22.50
C LYS A 76 -11.13 11.74 21.48
N PRO A 77 -10.06 12.09 20.77
CA PRO A 77 -10.14 13.12 19.74
C PRO A 77 -10.84 12.59 18.49
N ASP A 78 -11.46 13.51 17.73
CA ASP A 78 -12.08 13.21 16.44
C ASP A 78 -11.02 12.82 15.38
N ASP A 79 -9.85 13.45 15.43
CA ASP A 79 -8.71 13.08 14.61
C ASP A 79 -7.91 11.92 15.24
N VAL A 80 -8.08 10.75 14.65
CA VAL A 80 -7.43 9.50 15.09
C VAL A 80 -6.08 9.26 14.44
N GLY A 81 -5.57 10.20 13.64
CA GLY A 81 -4.26 10.11 13.02
C GLY A 81 -3.13 10.04 14.04
N VAL A 82 -2.10 9.27 13.69
CA VAL A 82 -0.85 9.16 14.46
C VAL A 82 0.31 9.42 13.52
N VAL A 83 1.26 10.24 13.97
CA VAL A 83 2.49 10.55 13.23
C VAL A 83 3.69 10.29 14.12
N ALA A 84 4.60 9.43 13.68
CA ALA A 84 5.88 9.20 14.32
C ALA A 84 6.99 9.89 13.49
N ARG A 85 7.67 10.87 14.08
CA ARG A 85 8.83 11.55 13.51
C ARG A 85 10.09 11.08 14.20
N PHE A 86 11.17 10.92 13.44
CA PHE A 86 12.43 10.44 13.97
C PHE A 86 13.60 10.83 13.05
N ARG A 87 14.81 10.69 13.57
CA ARG A 87 16.07 10.72 12.81
C ARG A 87 16.65 9.32 12.71
N ARG A 88 17.63 9.15 11.84
CA ARG A 88 18.31 7.87 11.59
C ARG A 88 19.78 8.00 11.95
N GLU A 89 20.33 7.02 12.68
CA GLU A 89 21.75 7.03 13.07
C GLU A 89 22.70 6.90 11.88
N ASP A 90 22.25 6.23 10.82
CA ASP A 90 22.98 5.98 9.57
C ASP A 90 22.74 7.08 8.51
N ARG A 91 22.13 8.20 8.89
CA ARG A 91 21.77 9.31 8.00
C ARG A 91 22.24 10.66 8.57
N PRO A 92 22.34 11.72 7.74
CA PRO A 92 22.65 13.05 8.21
C PRO A 92 21.70 13.52 9.31
N ALA A 93 22.23 14.19 10.34
CA ALA A 93 21.47 14.59 11.52
C ALA A 93 20.41 15.69 11.25
N ASP A 94 20.53 16.40 10.13
CA ASP A 94 19.55 17.37 9.64
C ASP A 94 18.40 16.72 8.86
N GLU A 95 18.53 15.44 8.49
CA GLU A 95 17.48 14.70 7.79
C GLU A 95 16.47 14.10 8.77
N GLY A 96 15.21 14.51 8.63
CA GLY A 96 14.09 14.02 9.43
C GLY A 96 13.17 13.12 8.63
N TYR A 97 12.67 12.07 9.27
CA TYR A 97 11.76 11.09 8.68
C TYR A 97 10.43 11.10 9.43
N ALA A 98 9.36 10.71 8.72
CA ALA A 98 8.03 10.55 9.30
C ALA A 98 7.38 9.25 8.81
N ILE A 99 6.61 8.61 9.70
CA ILE A 99 5.64 7.56 9.35
C ILE A 99 4.31 7.99 9.93
N ALA A 100 3.27 8.04 9.11
CA ALA A 100 1.93 8.49 9.51
C ALA A 100 0.87 7.47 9.13
N CYS A 101 -0.16 7.34 9.97
CA CYS A 101 -1.31 6.47 9.71
C CYS A 101 -2.58 7.06 10.32
N ASP A 102 -3.63 7.17 9.51
CA ASP A 102 -4.98 7.62 9.89
C ASP A 102 -6.09 6.75 9.27
N ARG A 103 -5.72 5.57 8.77
CA ARG A 103 -6.61 4.65 8.05
C ARG A 103 -7.60 3.93 8.97
N TRP A 104 -7.22 3.72 10.23
CA TRP A 104 -7.98 2.87 11.14
C TRP A 104 -8.83 3.68 12.11
N ALA A 105 -9.88 3.03 12.62
CA ALA A 105 -10.93 3.64 13.45
C ALA A 105 -10.41 4.33 14.73
N THR A 106 -9.25 3.94 15.26
CA THR A 106 -8.71 4.49 16.51
C THR A 106 -7.21 4.81 16.44
N GLN A 107 -6.77 5.76 17.28
CA GLN A 107 -5.35 6.07 17.47
C GLN A 107 -4.53 4.84 17.89
N ARG A 108 -5.14 3.92 18.67
CA ARG A 108 -4.49 2.67 19.08
C ARG A 108 -4.18 1.78 17.88
N GLU A 109 -5.12 1.63 16.97
CA GLU A 109 -4.97 0.82 15.76
C GLU A 109 -3.98 1.45 14.78
N ASN A 110 -4.06 2.77 14.57
CA ASN A 110 -3.08 3.51 13.78
C ASN A 110 -1.66 3.38 14.37
N ALA A 111 -1.53 3.45 15.69
CA ALA A 111 -0.25 3.24 16.35
C ALA A 111 0.30 1.81 16.14
N ARG A 112 -0.57 0.79 16.24
CA ARG A 112 -0.21 -0.60 15.98
C ARG A 112 0.27 -0.80 14.54
N ALA A 113 -0.40 -0.19 13.56
CA ALA A 113 -0.02 -0.28 12.16
C ALA A 113 1.38 0.31 11.91
N ILE A 114 1.68 1.48 12.50
CA ILE A 114 3.00 2.11 12.41
C ILE A 114 4.09 1.20 12.99
N ALA A 115 3.87 0.63 14.17
CA ALA A 115 4.84 -0.25 14.81
C ALA A 115 5.11 -1.51 13.96
N LEU A 116 4.07 -2.10 13.36
CA LEU A 116 4.21 -3.25 12.46
C LEU A 116 4.97 -2.90 11.17
N TYR A 117 4.74 -1.70 10.62
CA TYR A 117 5.50 -1.20 9.48
C TYR A 117 6.99 -1.01 9.82
N ALA A 118 7.31 -0.35 10.94
CA ALA A 118 8.69 -0.19 11.41
C ALA A 118 9.39 -1.55 11.60
N ARG A 119 8.71 -2.52 12.24
CA ARG A 119 9.19 -3.89 12.38
C ARG A 119 9.45 -4.56 11.02
N ARG A 120 8.54 -4.41 10.05
CA ARG A 120 8.70 -4.94 8.70
C ARG A 120 9.96 -4.39 8.05
N LYS A 121 10.13 -3.06 8.04
CA LYS A 121 11.29 -2.41 7.42
C LYS A 121 12.60 -2.85 8.06
N ARG A 122 12.64 -2.89 9.40
CA ARG A 122 13.80 -3.39 10.16
C ARG A 122 14.16 -4.83 9.84
N LEU A 123 13.16 -5.72 9.74
CA LEU A 123 13.40 -7.13 9.42
C LEU A 123 13.86 -7.31 7.97
N ALA A 124 13.27 -6.57 7.03
CA ALA A 124 13.67 -6.59 5.63
C ALA A 124 15.15 -6.22 5.47
N GLU A 125 15.58 -5.09 6.06
CA GLU A 125 16.99 -4.67 6.03
C GLU A 125 17.92 -5.68 6.70
N ARG A 126 17.55 -6.18 7.88
CA ARG A 126 18.37 -7.15 8.62
C ARG A 126 18.57 -8.46 7.88
N CYS A 127 17.54 -8.93 7.19
CA CYS A 127 17.59 -10.18 6.43
C CYS A 127 18.12 -9.98 5.01
N GLY A 128 18.48 -8.74 4.61
CA GLY A 128 18.89 -8.43 3.24
C GLY A 128 17.77 -8.60 2.21
N VAL A 129 16.51 -8.59 2.64
CA VAL A 129 15.35 -8.66 1.75
C VAL A 129 15.08 -7.25 1.25
N THR A 130 15.40 -7.01 -0.02
CA THR A 130 14.82 -5.91 -0.77
C THR A 130 13.58 -6.42 -1.50
N THR A 131 12.58 -5.57 -1.64
CA THR A 131 11.46 -5.81 -2.54
C THR A 131 11.32 -4.55 -3.36
N ALA A 132 11.77 -4.58 -4.61
CA ALA A 132 11.34 -3.60 -5.59
C ALA A 132 9.93 -3.99 -6.07
N ASP A 133 9.08 -3.01 -6.40
CA ASP A 133 7.80 -3.31 -7.07
C ASP A 133 8.03 -4.06 -8.41
N SER A 134 9.21 -3.91 -9.01
CA SER A 134 9.70 -4.66 -10.20
C SER A 134 10.08 -6.13 -9.90
N GLU A 135 10.48 -6.46 -8.68
CA GLU A 135 10.87 -7.83 -8.32
C GLU A 135 9.68 -8.78 -8.21
N PHE A 136 8.45 -8.29 -8.00
CA PHE A 136 7.26 -9.16 -8.01
C PHE A 136 6.88 -9.66 -9.41
N GLU A 137 7.14 -8.88 -10.46
CA GLU A 137 7.01 -9.35 -11.85
C GLU A 137 8.07 -10.41 -12.19
N THR A 138 9.29 -10.24 -11.66
CA THR A 138 10.43 -11.15 -11.91
C THR A 138 10.37 -12.42 -11.03
N ALA A 139 9.88 -12.31 -9.80
CA ALA A 139 9.70 -13.40 -8.84
C ALA A 139 8.34 -14.08 -8.98
N ARG A 140 7.55 -13.71 -10.00
CA ARG A 140 6.35 -14.44 -10.38
C ARG A 140 6.80 -15.85 -10.72
N LEU A 141 6.37 -16.81 -9.89
CA LEU A 141 6.61 -18.21 -10.20
C LEU A 141 5.97 -18.48 -11.57
N PRO A 142 6.67 -19.19 -12.48
CA PRO A 142 5.98 -19.77 -13.62
C PRO A 142 4.81 -20.61 -13.07
N PRO A 143 3.65 -20.63 -13.74
CA PRO A 143 2.57 -21.53 -13.36
C PRO A 143 3.19 -22.92 -13.21
N GLY A 144 3.04 -23.52 -12.02
CA GLY A 144 3.65 -24.82 -11.75
C GLY A 144 3.05 -25.82 -12.72
N ASP A 145 3.90 -26.54 -13.45
CA ASP A 145 3.46 -27.72 -14.20
C ASP A 145 2.81 -28.69 -13.21
N GLU A 146 1.48 -28.74 -13.22
CA GLU A 146 0.69 -29.78 -12.56
C GLU A 146 0.91 -31.10 -13.32
N SER A 147 2.10 -31.67 -13.22
CA SER A 147 2.31 -33.10 -13.43
C SER A 147 1.93 -33.84 -12.14
N GLY A 148 0.62 -33.81 -11.85
CA GLY A 148 -0.10 -34.63 -10.88
C GLY A 148 -1.49 -34.90 -11.47
N PRO A 149 -2.07 -36.10 -11.30
CA PRO A 149 -3.05 -36.63 -12.24
C PRO A 149 -4.38 -35.86 -12.19
N ASP A 150 -4.82 -35.43 -13.38
CA ASP A 150 -6.16 -34.95 -13.72
C ASP A 150 -6.76 -33.86 -12.82
N VAL A 151 -6.29 -32.63 -12.99
CA VAL A 151 -7.22 -31.50 -13.06
C VAL A 151 -7.20 -31.01 -14.49
N ILE A 152 -8.17 -31.46 -15.29
CA ILE A 152 -8.45 -30.86 -16.58
C ILE A 152 -8.98 -29.45 -16.28
N ALA A 153 -8.07 -28.48 -16.19
CA ALA A 153 -8.41 -27.09 -16.38
C ALA A 153 -8.86 -26.98 -17.84
N VAL A 154 -10.18 -27.03 -18.04
CA VAL A 154 -10.75 -26.56 -19.30
C VAL A 154 -10.42 -25.07 -19.34
N GLU A 155 -9.37 -24.72 -20.09
CA GLU A 155 -9.18 -23.34 -20.52
C GLU A 155 -10.49 -22.94 -21.21
N PRO A 156 -11.17 -21.87 -20.78
CA PRO A 156 -12.29 -21.37 -21.54
C PRO A 156 -11.74 -20.99 -22.92
N GLU A 157 -12.11 -21.74 -23.95
CA GLU A 157 -11.82 -21.35 -25.32
C GLU A 157 -12.28 -19.90 -25.48
N PRO A 158 -11.43 -19.01 -25.99
CA PRO A 158 -11.90 -17.68 -26.34
C PRO A 158 -12.99 -17.85 -27.41
N ASP A 159 -14.16 -17.26 -27.21
CA ASP A 159 -15.27 -17.31 -28.18
C ASP A 159 -14.89 -16.70 -29.57
N ARG A 160 -13.68 -16.12 -29.71
CA ARG A 160 -13.15 -15.45 -30.90
C ARG A 160 -11.69 -15.79 -31.14
N GLU A 161 -11.31 -15.96 -32.40
CA GLU A 161 -9.93 -16.27 -32.77
C GLU A 161 -9.03 -15.02 -32.57
N PRO A 162 -7.73 -15.17 -32.20
CA PRO A 162 -6.85 -14.04 -31.86
C PRO A 162 -6.76 -12.94 -32.92
N HIS A 163 -6.81 -13.32 -34.19
CA HIS A 163 -6.78 -12.37 -35.31
C HIS A 163 -8.11 -11.61 -35.47
N GLU A 164 -9.24 -12.19 -35.05
CA GLU A 164 -10.54 -11.51 -34.98
C GLU A 164 -10.58 -10.49 -33.84
N VAL A 165 -9.98 -10.82 -32.69
CA VAL A 165 -9.85 -9.91 -31.53
C VAL A 165 -9.03 -8.67 -31.88
N LEU A 166 -7.95 -8.83 -32.66
CA LEU A 166 -7.10 -7.72 -33.11
C LEU A 166 -7.51 -7.10 -34.45
N GLY A 167 -8.51 -7.67 -35.13
CA GLY A 167 -8.96 -7.20 -36.46
C GLY A 167 -7.87 -7.28 -37.54
N VAL A 168 -6.97 -8.26 -37.45
CA VAL A 168 -5.84 -8.46 -38.37
C VAL A 168 -6.00 -9.77 -39.15
N ALA A 169 -5.19 -9.94 -40.21
CA ALA A 169 -5.13 -11.22 -40.90
C ALA A 169 -4.48 -12.30 -40.00
N PRO A 170 -4.84 -13.60 -40.15
CA PRO A 170 -4.26 -14.69 -39.38
C PRO A 170 -2.72 -14.79 -39.48
N ASP A 171 -2.16 -14.34 -40.61
CA ASP A 171 -0.73 -14.34 -40.93
C ASP A 171 -0.14 -12.92 -40.97
N ALA A 172 -0.78 -11.96 -40.28
CA ALA A 172 -0.33 -10.58 -40.26
C ALA A 172 1.11 -10.48 -39.73
N PRO A 173 1.99 -9.69 -40.36
CA PRO A 173 3.36 -9.55 -39.91
C PRO A 173 3.41 -8.85 -38.55
N GLU A 174 4.40 -9.21 -37.72
CA GLU A 174 4.59 -8.69 -36.35
C GLU A 174 4.40 -7.16 -36.19
N PRO A 175 4.90 -6.29 -37.10
CA PRO A 175 4.66 -4.85 -37.01
C PRO A 175 3.17 -4.47 -37.11
N THR A 176 2.39 -5.23 -37.89
CA THR A 176 0.94 -5.04 -38.05
C THR A 176 0.18 -5.49 -36.81
N VAL A 177 0.54 -6.64 -36.22
CA VAL A 177 -0.04 -7.13 -34.95
C VAL A 177 0.21 -6.15 -33.81
N THR A 178 1.46 -5.69 -33.68
CA THR A 178 1.84 -4.71 -32.65
C THR A 178 1.18 -3.35 -32.86
N GLY A 179 1.01 -2.92 -34.12
CA GLY A 179 0.31 -1.70 -34.48
C GLY A 179 -1.16 -1.74 -34.10
N ALA A 180 -1.87 -2.80 -34.48
CA ALA A 180 -3.29 -3.00 -34.18
C ALA A 180 -3.55 -3.04 -32.66
N PHE A 181 -2.73 -3.79 -31.92
CA PHE A 181 -2.80 -3.84 -30.45
C PHE A 181 -2.67 -2.45 -29.82
N ARG A 182 -1.73 -1.61 -30.29
CA ARG A 182 -1.52 -0.28 -29.72
C ARG A 182 -2.69 0.66 -29.98
N GLU A 183 -3.34 0.58 -31.13
CA GLU A 183 -4.52 1.39 -31.41
C GLU A 183 -5.72 0.94 -30.58
N LEU A 184 -6.00 -0.37 -30.51
CA LEU A 184 -7.11 -0.90 -29.71
C LEU A 184 -6.94 -0.63 -28.21
N VAL A 185 -5.72 -0.68 -27.68
CA VAL A 185 -5.44 -0.34 -26.28
C VAL A 185 -5.63 1.15 -26.00
N LYS A 186 -5.34 2.03 -26.96
CA LYS A 186 -5.64 3.48 -26.81
C LYS A 186 -7.15 3.74 -26.82
N GLU A 187 -7.89 3.04 -27.68
CA GLU A 187 -9.35 3.14 -27.73
C GLU A 187 -9.99 2.60 -26.44
N ALA A 188 -9.49 1.49 -25.91
CA ALA A 188 -9.93 0.90 -24.64
C ALA A 188 -9.61 1.80 -23.41
N HIS A 189 -8.48 2.52 -23.43
CA HIS A 189 -8.09 3.43 -22.35
C HIS A 189 -8.70 4.83 -22.42
N GLY A 190 -9.70 5.04 -23.30
CA GLY A 190 -10.24 6.35 -23.66
C GLY A 190 -10.12 7.45 -22.60
N ASP A 191 -9.26 8.45 -22.88
CA ASP A 191 -9.17 9.74 -22.17
C ASP A 191 -10.48 10.57 -22.25
N GLN A 192 -11.55 10.02 -22.83
CA GLN A 192 -12.91 10.60 -22.86
C GLN A 192 -14.01 9.57 -22.53
N GLY A 193 -13.82 8.78 -21.48
CA GLY A 193 -14.84 7.86 -20.98
C GLY A 193 -14.90 6.59 -21.82
N GLY A 194 -14.17 5.56 -21.39
CA GLY A 194 -14.04 4.29 -22.09
C GLY A 194 -15.39 3.61 -22.35
N ASN A 195 -15.54 3.07 -23.55
CA ASN A 195 -16.54 2.05 -23.82
C ASN A 195 -16.05 0.72 -23.25
N ASP A 196 -16.89 0.01 -22.50
CA ASP A 196 -16.69 -1.36 -21.98
C ASP A 196 -16.57 -2.44 -23.09
N GLU A 197 -16.23 -2.05 -24.31
CA GLU A 197 -16.29 -2.89 -25.51
C GLU A 197 -15.02 -3.75 -25.70
N TYR A 198 -13.89 -3.36 -25.10
CA TYR A 198 -12.61 -4.06 -25.27
C TYR A 198 -11.90 -4.31 -23.93
N ASP A 199 -11.72 -5.59 -23.59
CA ASP A 199 -10.91 -6.00 -22.43
C ASP A 199 -9.42 -5.97 -22.80
N VAL A 200 -8.65 -5.11 -22.13
CA VAL A 200 -7.19 -4.98 -22.31
C VAL A 200 -6.47 -6.32 -22.05
N ALA A 201 -7.00 -7.18 -21.18
CA ALA A 201 -6.46 -8.52 -20.96
C ALA A 201 -6.71 -9.48 -22.14
N GLU A 202 -7.83 -9.36 -22.85
CA GLU A 202 -8.12 -10.12 -24.06
C GLU A 202 -7.22 -9.69 -25.22
N LEU A 203 -7.04 -8.37 -25.40
CA LEU A 203 -6.13 -7.80 -26.42
C LEU A 203 -4.67 -8.25 -26.23
N LYS A 204 -4.21 -8.33 -24.97
CA LYS A 204 -2.85 -8.82 -24.66
C LYS A 204 -2.69 -10.29 -25.02
N ARG A 205 -3.64 -11.14 -24.63
CA ARG A 205 -3.62 -12.57 -24.96
C ARG A 205 -3.63 -12.80 -26.47
N ALA A 206 -4.44 -12.05 -27.21
CA ALA A 206 -4.52 -12.17 -28.66
C ALA A 206 -3.22 -11.75 -29.36
N ARG A 207 -2.56 -10.69 -28.89
CA ARG A 207 -1.25 -10.27 -29.40
C ARG A 207 -0.21 -11.37 -29.17
N ASP A 208 -0.13 -11.90 -27.96
CA ASP A 208 0.89 -12.88 -27.59
C ASP A 208 0.70 -14.17 -28.41
N ALA A 209 -0.54 -14.61 -28.60
CA ALA A 209 -0.86 -15.77 -29.45
C ALA A 209 -0.46 -15.62 -30.93
N LEU A 210 -0.48 -14.39 -31.49
CA LEU A 210 -0.06 -14.14 -32.88
C LEU A 210 1.46 -13.90 -33.03
N LEU A 211 2.17 -13.60 -31.93
CA LEU A 211 3.62 -13.37 -31.96
C LEU A 211 4.42 -14.60 -31.55
N ASP A 212 3.83 -15.51 -30.76
CA ASP A 212 4.44 -16.76 -30.32
C ASP A 212 4.15 -17.96 -31.26
N GLY A 213 3.31 -17.77 -32.29
CA GLY A 213 2.97 -18.77 -33.32
C GLY A 213 3.78 -18.64 -34.60
#